data_AF-A0AAW4U703-F1
#
_entry.id   AF-A0AAW4U703-F1
#
_cell.length_a   1.000
_cell.length_b   1.000
_cell.length_c   1.000
_cell.angle_alpha   90.00
_cell.angle_beta   90.00
_cell.angle_gamma   90.00
#
_symmetry.space_group_name_H-M   'P 1'
#
loop_
_entity.id
_entity.type
_entity.pdbx_description
1 polymer ?
#
loop_
_entity_poly.entity_id
_entity_poly.type
_entity_poly.pdbx_seq_one_letter_code
_entity_poly.pdbx_strand_id
1 'polypeptide(L)'
;MKKFSRRDFFKVAGGAVIGAATYGLTDNISHSFAQSPVIASTKINNDNYIGSKAKVYFSSQINTDSLLKLYNLINEGIYGKTAIKLHTGEKNGPNVLPRDMVCVFQQHVPNSNIVETNTLYKGDRYTTESHRETLKVNGWDFYPVDIMDKNGTVMLPVRNGKHFQEISMGKISLIMIL
;
A
#
# COMPACT_ATOMS: atom_id res chain seq x y z
N MET A 1 -7.75 16.62 33.28
CA MET A 1 -6.83 15.98 32.29
C MET A 1 -5.44 16.59 32.44
N LYS A 2 -4.43 15.82 32.87
CA LYS A 2 -3.06 16.33 33.02
C LYS A 2 -2.43 16.55 31.64
N LYS A 3 -1.91 17.76 31.40
CA LYS A 3 -1.36 18.21 30.11
C LYS A 3 0.06 17.67 29.96
N PHE A 4 0.26 16.67 29.11
CA PHE A 4 1.58 16.12 28.79
C PHE A 4 2.38 17.17 28.02
N SER A 5 3.60 17.48 28.48
CA SER A 5 4.44 18.52 27.88
C SER A 5 5.47 17.93 26.93
N ARG A 6 5.93 18.73 25.96
CA ARG A 6 6.99 18.37 25.00
C ARG A 6 8.28 17.88 25.68
N ARG A 7 8.52 18.26 26.94
CA ARG A 7 9.66 17.78 27.75
C ARG A 7 9.53 16.32 28.20
N ASP A 8 8.32 15.81 28.34
CA ASP A 8 8.08 14.42 28.75
C ASP A 8 8.35 13.45 27.58
N PHE A 9 8.17 13.91 26.35
CA PHE A 9 8.44 13.14 25.12
C PHE A 9 9.93 12.85 24.91
N PHE A 10 10.81 13.83 25.16
CA PHE A 10 12.26 13.64 25.01
C PHE A 10 12.86 12.69 26.06
N LYS A 11 12.24 12.55 27.23
CA LYS A 11 12.67 11.57 28.24
C LYS A 11 12.38 10.12 27.83
N VAL A 12 11.32 9.90 27.04
CA VAL A 12 10.98 8.57 26.51
C VAL A 12 11.84 8.22 25.28
N ALA A 13 12.22 9.23 24.48
CA ALA A 13 13.05 9.03 23.29
C ALA A 13 14.55 8.88 23.57
N GLY A 14 15.05 9.28 24.75
CA GLY A 14 16.48 9.28 25.09
C GLY A 14 17.09 7.92 25.51
N GLY A 15 16.33 6.82 25.45
CA GLY A 15 16.71 5.53 26.06
C GLY A 15 17.13 4.40 25.11
N ALA A 16 17.59 4.68 23.89
CA ALA A 16 18.02 3.63 22.96
C ALA A 16 19.27 4.02 22.15
N VAL A 17 20.43 4.07 22.82
CA VAL A 17 21.74 4.10 22.16
C VAL A 17 22.69 3.15 22.88
N ILE A 18 22.70 1.88 22.49
CA ILE A 18 23.82 0.89 22.60
C ILE A 18 23.48 -0.18 21.54
N GLY A 19 24.28 -0.63 20.60
CA GLY A 19 25.70 -0.50 20.25
C GLY A 19 25.94 -1.51 19.12
N ALA A 20 26.84 -1.21 18.19
CA ALA A 20 27.13 -2.03 17.02
C ALA A 20 27.91 -3.33 17.35
N ALA A 21 27.82 -4.28 16.41
CA ALA A 21 28.75 -5.38 16.11
C ALA A 21 28.77 -6.62 17.04
N THR A 22 28.16 -7.71 16.58
CA THR A 22 28.76 -9.06 16.57
C THR A 22 28.19 -9.89 15.41
N TYR A 23 29.08 -10.42 14.58
CA TYR A 23 28.80 -11.45 13.58
C TYR A 23 28.58 -12.79 14.29
N GLY A 24 27.49 -13.49 13.94
CA GLY A 24 27.36 -14.95 14.05
C GLY A 24 27.05 -15.56 15.41
N LEU A 25 25.94 -16.32 15.42
CA LEU A 25 25.61 -17.54 16.20
C LEU A 25 24.40 -17.41 17.14
N THR A 26 23.51 -18.39 16.93
CA THR A 26 22.36 -18.92 17.69
C THR A 26 20.99 -18.24 17.56
N ASP A 27 20.11 -19.01 16.92
CA ASP A 27 18.67 -18.87 16.77
C ASP A 27 17.89 -18.79 18.10
N ASN A 28 16.71 -18.16 18.02
CA ASN A 28 15.63 -18.03 19.02
C ASN A 28 15.57 -16.73 19.83
N ILE A 29 15.51 -15.58 19.15
CA ILE A 29 14.84 -14.40 19.71
C ILE A 29 13.83 -13.89 18.69
N SER A 30 12.55 -14.06 19.00
CA SER A 30 11.44 -13.42 18.31
C SER A 30 11.65 -11.91 18.31
N HIS A 31 12.26 -11.39 17.23
CA HIS A 31 12.43 -9.95 17.01
C HIS A 31 11.04 -9.34 16.79
N SER A 32 10.40 -8.98 17.89
CA SER A 32 9.22 -8.13 17.89
C SER A 32 9.67 -6.74 17.48
N PHE A 33 9.54 -6.41 16.20
CA PHE A 33 9.75 -5.05 15.73
C PHE A 33 8.75 -4.15 16.47
N ALA A 34 9.27 -3.22 17.27
CA ALA A 34 8.45 -2.25 17.97
C ALA A 34 7.72 -1.39 16.93
N GLN A 35 6.43 -1.68 16.74
CA GLN A 35 5.56 -0.98 15.81
C GLN A 35 5.49 0.49 16.23
N SER A 36 5.72 1.42 15.31
CA SER A 36 5.67 2.85 15.61
C SER A 36 4.31 3.22 16.22
N PRO A 37 4.28 4.09 17.26
CA PRO A 37 3.03 4.42 17.93
C PRO A 37 2.06 5.07 16.95
N VAL A 38 0.96 4.39 16.67
CA VAL A 38 -0.13 4.93 15.85
C VAL A 38 -0.92 5.90 16.71
N ILE A 39 -0.65 7.20 16.56
CA ILE A 39 -1.19 8.30 17.38
C ILE A 39 -2.74 8.41 17.28
N ALA A 40 -3.39 7.65 16.39
CA ALA A 40 -4.83 7.70 16.15
C ALA A 40 -5.57 6.36 16.30
N SER A 41 -4.90 5.26 16.70
CA SER A 41 -5.59 3.98 16.93
C SER A 41 -5.39 3.52 18.37
N THR A 42 -6.45 3.54 19.16
CA THR A 42 -6.46 2.93 20.50
C THR A 42 -6.77 1.46 20.37
N LYS A 43 -5.89 0.59 20.86
CA LYS A 43 -6.18 -0.84 21.01
C LYS A 43 -7.32 -0.99 22.02
N ILE A 44 -8.51 -1.30 21.53
CA ILE A 44 -9.67 -1.66 22.36
C ILE A 44 -9.55 -3.14 22.74
N ASN A 45 -9.29 -3.43 24.01
CA ASN A 45 -9.50 -4.77 24.53
C ASN A 45 -11.00 -4.93 24.71
N ASN A 46 -11.61 -5.87 23.96
CA ASN A 46 -13.03 -6.24 24.07
C ASN A 46 -13.36 -6.41 25.55
N ASP A 47 -14.21 -5.58 26.15
CA ASP A 47 -15.62 -5.95 26.37
C ASP A 47 -16.63 -4.78 26.23
N ASN A 48 -16.20 -3.53 26.02
CA ASN A 48 -17.09 -2.35 26.07
C ASN A 48 -17.14 -1.50 24.78
N TYR A 49 -16.77 -2.05 23.62
CA TYR A 49 -16.87 -1.30 22.37
C TYR A 49 -18.29 -1.37 21.78
N ILE A 50 -18.98 -0.23 21.79
CA ILE A 50 -20.29 -0.05 21.17
C ILE A 50 -20.06 0.48 19.74
N GLY A 51 -20.05 -0.40 18.75
CA GLY A 51 -19.90 -0.06 17.33
C GLY A 51 -19.61 -1.27 16.43
N SER A 52 -19.65 -1.09 15.11
CA SER A 52 -19.27 -2.12 14.14
C SER A 52 -17.76 -2.20 13.97
N LYS A 53 -17.21 -3.41 13.87
CA LYS A 53 -15.79 -3.63 13.55
C LYS A 53 -15.60 -3.81 12.05
N ALA A 54 -14.50 -3.29 11.51
CA ALA A 54 -14.10 -3.61 10.14
C ALA A 54 -13.83 -5.12 10.02
N LYS A 55 -14.39 -5.75 8.99
CA LYS A 55 -14.05 -7.14 8.65
C LYS A 55 -12.74 -7.14 7.88
N VAL A 56 -11.76 -7.86 8.39
CA VAL A 56 -10.44 -8.01 7.75
C VAL A 56 -10.27 -9.47 7.37
N TYR A 57 -9.99 -9.71 6.09
CA TYR A 57 -9.68 -11.04 5.57
C TYR A 57 -8.19 -11.16 5.30
N PHE A 58 -7.60 -12.31 5.64
CA PHE A 58 -6.17 -12.58 5.49
C PHE A 58 -5.97 -14.00 4.96
N SER A 59 -4.97 -14.16 4.09
CA SER A 59 -4.46 -15.46 3.67
C SER A 59 -2.94 -15.47 3.80
N SER A 60 -2.37 -16.53 4.37
CA SER A 60 -0.93 -16.78 4.36
C SER A 60 -0.45 -17.40 3.04
N GLN A 61 -1.37 -17.83 2.18
CA GLN A 61 -1.09 -18.46 0.90
C GLN A 61 -1.12 -17.41 -0.22
N ILE A 62 0.00 -17.28 -0.93
CA ILE A 62 0.14 -16.38 -2.08
C ILE A 62 -0.12 -17.21 -3.33
N ASN A 63 -1.40 -17.45 -3.64
CA ASN A 63 -1.84 -18.19 -4.83
C ASN A 63 -3.16 -17.61 -5.38
N THR A 64 -3.49 -17.99 -6.63
CA THR A 64 -4.68 -17.50 -7.36
C THR A 64 -5.98 -17.82 -6.63
N ASP A 65 -6.13 -19.04 -6.11
CA ASP A 65 -7.36 -19.47 -5.44
C ASP A 65 -7.63 -18.62 -4.18
N SER A 66 -6.58 -18.34 -3.41
CA SER A 66 -6.68 -17.49 -2.22
C SER A 66 -7.04 -16.06 -2.59
N LEU A 67 -6.45 -15.51 -3.66
CA LEU A 67 -6.76 -14.16 -4.13
C LEU A 67 -8.22 -14.04 -4.60
N LEU A 68 -8.70 -15.00 -5.39
CA LEU A 68 -10.09 -15.04 -5.84
C LEU A 68 -11.07 -15.22 -4.68
N LYS A 69 -10.74 -16.08 -3.71
CA LYS A 69 -11.56 -16.28 -2.51
C LYS A 69 -11.66 -14.99 -1.70
N LEU A 70 -10.55 -14.28 -1.49
CA LEU A 70 -10.56 -12.99 -0.79
C LEU A 70 -11.36 -11.94 -1.55
N TYR A 71 -11.19 -11.87 -2.88
CA TYR A 71 -11.97 -10.98 -3.71
C TYR A 71 -13.48 -11.26 -3.60
N ASN A 72 -13.91 -12.52 -3.68
CA ASN A 72 -15.33 -12.87 -3.56
C ASN A 72 -15.95 -12.52 -2.20
N LEU A 73 -15.14 -12.46 -1.13
CA LEU A 73 -15.59 -12.02 0.19
C LEU A 73 -15.75 -10.50 0.32
N ILE A 74 -15.11 -9.72 -0.57
CA ILE A 74 -15.03 -8.25 -0.52
C ILE A 74 -15.79 -7.59 -1.68
N ASN A 75 -15.97 -8.29 -2.80
CA ASN A 75 -16.57 -7.82 -4.04
C ASN A 75 -18.09 -7.64 -3.89
N GLU A 76 -18.54 -6.83 -2.93
CA GLU A 76 -19.92 -6.49 -2.58
C GLU A 76 -20.63 -5.70 -3.71
N GLY A 77 -20.57 -6.20 -4.94
CA GLY A 77 -21.12 -5.56 -6.14
C GLY A 77 -20.18 -4.52 -6.74
N ILE A 78 -18.90 -4.82 -6.98
CA ILE A 78 -18.07 -3.93 -7.83
C ILE A 78 -18.57 -4.06 -9.27
N TYR A 79 -19.09 -2.97 -9.82
CA TYR A 79 -19.59 -2.87 -11.19
C TYR A 79 -19.07 -1.61 -11.88
N GLY A 80 -19.24 -1.53 -13.19
CA GLY A 80 -18.77 -0.40 -14.00
C GLY A 80 -17.29 -0.54 -14.37
N LYS A 81 -16.59 0.58 -14.56
CA LYS A 81 -15.16 0.58 -14.89
C LYS A 81 -14.35 0.39 -13.62
N THR A 82 -13.63 -0.71 -13.52
CA THR A 82 -12.91 -1.11 -12.31
C THR A 82 -11.42 -0.86 -12.46
N ALA A 83 -10.79 -0.32 -11.42
CA ALA A 83 -9.33 -0.16 -11.39
C ALA A 83 -8.71 -1.18 -10.43
N ILE A 84 -7.72 -1.92 -10.91
CA ILE A 84 -6.91 -2.83 -10.11
C ILE A 84 -5.58 -2.12 -9.83
N LYS A 85 -5.46 -1.53 -8.65
CA LYS A 85 -4.18 -0.97 -8.20
C LYS A 85 -3.26 -2.12 -7.80
N LEU A 86 -2.18 -2.25 -8.54
CA LEU A 86 -1.20 -3.32 -8.37
C LEU A 86 0.15 -2.67 -8.12
N HIS A 87 0.93 -3.23 -7.20
CA HIS A 87 2.34 -2.86 -7.08
C HIS A 87 3.16 -3.69 -8.07
N THR A 88 3.67 -3.06 -9.13
CA THR A 88 4.40 -3.77 -10.21
C THR A 88 5.88 -4.01 -9.90
N GLY A 89 6.35 -3.51 -8.76
CA GLY A 89 7.73 -3.61 -8.29
C GLY A 89 8.71 -2.70 -9.02
N GLU A 90 9.91 -2.54 -8.45
CA GLU A 90 11.05 -1.95 -9.15
C GLU A 90 11.66 -2.95 -10.14
N LYS A 91 12.50 -2.46 -11.05
CA LYS A 91 13.22 -3.31 -12.01
C LYS A 91 14.04 -4.36 -11.25
N ASN A 92 13.82 -5.64 -11.53
CA ASN A 92 14.47 -6.77 -10.85
C ASN A 92 14.23 -6.82 -9.32
N GLY A 93 13.17 -6.19 -8.81
CA GLY A 93 12.84 -6.21 -7.38
C GLY A 93 12.39 -7.60 -6.90
N PRO A 94 12.64 -7.95 -5.61
CA PRO A 94 12.34 -9.29 -5.09
C PRO A 94 10.85 -9.51 -4.76
N ASN A 95 10.08 -8.43 -4.60
CA ASN A 95 8.72 -8.46 -4.06
C ASN A 95 7.66 -8.21 -5.14
N VAL A 96 7.68 -9.01 -6.20
CA VAL A 96 6.74 -8.92 -7.31
C VAL A 96 5.77 -10.09 -7.25
N LEU A 97 4.47 -9.80 -7.28
CA LEU A 97 3.46 -10.86 -7.31
C LEU A 97 3.63 -11.75 -8.56
N PRO A 98 3.33 -13.06 -8.47
CA PRO A 98 3.34 -13.93 -9.63
C PRO A 98 2.42 -13.38 -10.73
N ARG A 99 2.95 -13.23 -11.96
CA ARG A 99 2.21 -12.57 -13.06
C ARG A 99 0.99 -13.40 -13.48
N ASP A 100 1.14 -14.72 -13.53
CA ASP A 100 0.03 -15.64 -13.87
C ASP A 100 -1.15 -15.51 -12.91
N MET A 101 -0.86 -15.31 -11.61
CA MET A 101 -1.89 -15.08 -10.60
C MET A 101 -2.67 -13.79 -10.88
N VAL A 102 -1.96 -12.70 -11.15
CA VAL A 102 -2.58 -11.41 -11.45
C VAL A 102 -3.33 -11.44 -12.78
N CYS A 103 -2.81 -12.17 -13.77
CA CYS A 103 -3.45 -12.36 -15.07
C CYS A 103 -4.82 -13.04 -14.90
N VAL A 104 -4.88 -14.16 -14.18
CA VAL A 104 -6.15 -14.84 -13.88
C VAL A 104 -7.09 -13.95 -13.08
N PHE A 105 -6.56 -13.22 -12.09
CA PHE A 105 -7.37 -12.28 -11.30
C PHE A 105 -7.95 -11.15 -12.16
N GLN A 106 -7.14 -10.52 -13.00
CA GLN A 106 -7.59 -9.43 -13.87
C GLN A 106 -8.70 -9.90 -14.82
N GLN A 107 -8.57 -11.10 -15.38
CA GLN A 107 -9.60 -11.70 -16.25
C GLN A 107 -10.91 -11.99 -15.50
N HIS A 108 -10.83 -12.27 -14.19
CA HIS A 108 -12.00 -12.53 -13.34
C HIS A 108 -12.77 -11.25 -12.99
N VAL A 109 -12.08 -10.11 -12.86
CA VAL A 109 -12.72 -8.83 -12.53
C VAL A 109 -13.26 -8.17 -13.81
N PRO A 110 -14.59 -8.04 -13.96
CA PRO A 110 -15.18 -7.52 -15.19
C PRO A 110 -14.84 -6.04 -15.43
N ASN A 111 -14.61 -5.69 -16.70
CA ASN A 111 -14.37 -4.31 -17.15
C ASN A 111 -13.28 -3.60 -16.31
N SER A 112 -12.17 -4.32 -16.09
CA SER A 112 -11.10 -3.90 -15.21
C SER A 112 -9.81 -3.51 -15.94
N ASN A 113 -9.12 -2.50 -15.40
CA ASN A 113 -7.79 -2.10 -15.87
C ASN A 113 -6.80 -2.12 -14.71
N ILE A 114 -5.59 -2.63 -14.97
CA ILE A 114 -4.48 -2.47 -14.03
C ILE A 114 -4.04 -1.01 -14.07
N VAL A 115 -3.90 -0.39 -12.90
CA VAL A 115 -3.49 1.01 -12.77
C VAL A 115 -2.24 1.15 -11.93
N GLU A 116 -1.35 2.03 -12.34
CA GLU A 116 -0.13 2.39 -11.62
C GLU A 116 0.10 3.92 -11.67
N THR A 117 1.11 4.38 -10.94
CA THR A 117 1.54 5.79 -10.93
C THR A 117 3.05 5.83 -10.93
N ASN A 118 3.65 6.83 -11.58
CA ASN A 118 5.09 7.01 -11.48
C ASN A 118 5.50 7.28 -10.02
N THR A 119 6.74 6.93 -9.69
CA THR A 119 7.27 7.21 -8.36
C THR A 119 7.54 8.69 -8.20
N LEU A 120 7.26 9.23 -7.02
CA LEU A 120 7.63 10.61 -6.69
C LEU A 120 9.15 10.76 -6.53
N TYR A 121 9.83 9.67 -6.14
CA TYR A 121 11.29 9.62 -6.03
C TYR A 121 11.93 9.18 -7.34
N LYS A 122 13.17 9.64 -7.57
CA LYS A 122 13.98 9.25 -8.71
C LYS A 122 14.31 7.75 -8.65
N GLY A 123 14.13 7.06 -9.77
CA GLY A 123 14.32 5.62 -9.90
C GLY A 123 13.76 5.12 -11.22
N ASP A 124 13.67 3.81 -11.38
CA ASP A 124 13.28 3.16 -12.64
C ASP A 124 11.81 3.40 -13.02
N ARG A 125 10.99 3.92 -12.11
CA ARG A 125 9.57 4.25 -12.34
C ARG A 125 9.27 5.75 -12.23
N TYR A 126 10.29 6.61 -12.26
CA TYR A 126 10.13 8.04 -12.06
C TYR A 126 9.50 8.76 -13.25
N THR A 127 9.84 8.34 -14.49
CA THR A 127 9.19 8.86 -15.69
C THR A 127 8.29 7.79 -16.29
N THR A 128 7.24 8.21 -17.01
CA THR A 128 6.36 7.26 -17.72
C THR A 128 7.17 6.31 -18.60
N GLU A 129 8.17 6.81 -19.32
CA GLU A 129 8.99 6.00 -20.22
C GLU A 129 9.82 4.97 -19.47
N SER A 130 10.50 5.36 -18.38
CA SER A 130 11.27 4.42 -17.56
C SER A 130 10.35 3.38 -16.89
N HIS A 131 9.17 3.83 -16.45
CA HIS A 131 8.17 2.95 -15.83
C HIS A 131 7.65 1.92 -16.83
N ARG A 132 7.39 2.32 -18.09
CA ARG A 132 7.00 1.39 -19.16
C ARG A 132 8.05 0.33 -19.43
N GLU A 133 9.32 0.70 -19.44
CA GLU A 133 10.42 -0.26 -19.57
C GLU A 133 10.48 -1.22 -18.37
N THR A 134 10.30 -0.69 -17.15
CA THR A 134 10.23 -1.52 -15.93
C THR A 134 9.09 -2.53 -15.99
N LEU A 135 7.91 -2.10 -16.45
CA LEU A 135 6.76 -3.01 -16.63
C LEU A 135 7.10 -4.15 -17.59
N LYS A 136 7.74 -3.84 -18.72
CA LYS A 136 8.17 -4.84 -19.70
C LYS A 136 9.20 -5.81 -19.12
N VAL A 137 10.23 -5.30 -18.45
CA VAL A 137 11.28 -6.14 -17.83
C VAL A 137 10.70 -7.07 -16.76
N ASN A 138 9.72 -6.59 -15.99
CA ASN A 138 9.09 -7.38 -14.93
C ASN A 138 7.99 -8.33 -15.45
N GLY A 139 7.70 -8.36 -16.76
CA GLY A 139 6.73 -9.25 -17.38
C GLY A 139 5.26 -8.82 -17.23
N TRP A 140 5.00 -7.52 -17.09
CA TRP A 140 3.65 -6.94 -17.03
C TRP A 140 3.08 -6.59 -18.41
N ASP A 141 3.55 -7.24 -19.47
CA ASP A 141 3.15 -7.03 -20.86
C ASP A 141 1.93 -7.85 -21.29
N PHE A 142 1.43 -8.75 -20.43
CA PHE A 142 0.22 -9.54 -20.70
C PHE A 142 -1.08 -8.71 -20.75
N TYR A 143 -1.10 -7.53 -20.10
CA TYR A 143 -2.26 -6.64 -20.09
C TYR A 143 -1.84 -5.17 -20.01
N PRO A 144 -2.54 -4.23 -20.69
CA PRO A 144 -2.21 -2.81 -20.60
C PRO A 144 -2.33 -2.26 -19.17
N VAL A 145 -1.23 -1.73 -18.65
CA VAL A 145 -1.22 -0.98 -17.39
C VAL A 145 -1.48 0.50 -17.67
N ASP A 146 -2.46 1.12 -17.02
CA ASP A 146 -2.69 2.57 -17.14
C ASP A 146 -1.87 3.34 -16.09
N ILE A 147 -0.91 4.13 -16.56
CA ILE A 147 -0.10 5.01 -15.71
C ILE A 147 -0.86 6.33 -15.59
N MET A 148 -1.50 6.54 -14.44
CA MET A 148 -2.52 7.58 -14.27
C MET A 148 -1.99 9.01 -14.40
N ASP A 149 -0.71 9.23 -14.10
CA ASP A 149 -0.04 10.52 -14.16
C ASP A 149 0.82 10.70 -15.42
N LYS A 150 0.66 9.83 -16.43
CA LYS A 150 1.47 9.88 -17.65
C LYS A 150 1.33 11.19 -18.45
N ASN A 151 0.20 11.90 -18.28
CA ASN A 151 -0.07 13.21 -18.87
C ASN A 151 0.08 14.36 -17.85
N GLY A 152 0.78 14.10 -16.75
CA GLY A 152 0.95 15.00 -15.62
C GLY A 152 -0.17 14.87 -14.59
N THR A 153 -0.14 15.78 -13.63
CA THR A 153 -1.05 15.79 -12.48
C THR A 153 -1.95 17.01 -12.45
N VAL A 154 -3.01 16.92 -11.65
CA VAL A 154 -3.94 17.99 -11.29
C VAL A 154 -3.96 18.11 -9.77
N MET A 155 -4.04 19.35 -9.26
CA MET A 155 -4.22 19.60 -7.84
C MET A 155 -5.72 19.60 -7.52
N LEU A 156 -6.17 18.66 -6.68
CA LEU A 156 -7.54 18.63 -6.18
C LEU A 156 -7.61 19.28 -4.80
N PRO A 157 -8.54 20.22 -4.57
CA PRO A 157 -8.65 20.89 -3.28
C PRO A 157 -9.20 19.96 -2.20
N VAL A 158 -8.67 20.07 -0.99
CA VAL A 158 -9.12 19.36 0.21
C VAL A 158 -9.96 20.32 1.03
N ARG A 159 -11.29 20.19 0.91
CA ARG A 159 -12.24 21.02 1.66
C ARG A 159 -12.04 20.78 3.15
N ASN A 160 -11.85 21.86 3.90
CA ASN A 160 -11.61 21.84 5.36
C ASN A 160 -10.38 21.01 5.75
N GLY A 161 -9.35 20.96 4.90
CA GLY A 161 -8.12 20.21 5.16
C GLY A 161 -7.38 20.68 6.40
N LYS A 162 -7.03 19.75 7.29
CA LYS A 162 -6.29 20.04 8.53
C LYS A 162 -4.79 20.26 8.31
N HIS A 163 -4.19 19.47 7.41
CA HIS A 163 -2.73 19.40 7.24
C HIS A 163 -2.26 19.87 5.85
N PHE A 164 -3.10 19.78 4.84
CA PHE A 164 -2.82 20.22 3.47
C PHE A 164 -4.13 20.71 2.83
N GLN A 165 -4.00 21.63 1.87
CA GLN A 165 -5.13 22.28 1.20
C GLN A 165 -5.46 21.63 -0.15
N GLU A 166 -4.56 20.81 -0.69
CA GLU A 166 -4.70 20.18 -2.00
C GLU A 166 -3.91 18.86 -2.07
N ILE A 167 -4.32 17.98 -2.99
CA ILE A 167 -3.66 16.72 -3.33
C ILE A 167 -3.32 16.67 -4.82
N SER A 168 -2.12 16.23 -5.16
CA SER A 168 -1.72 15.99 -6.55
C SER A 168 -2.23 14.63 -7.01
N MET A 169 -3.02 14.60 -8.10
CA MET A 169 -3.63 13.40 -8.66
C MET A 169 -3.32 13.29 -10.15
N GLY A 170 -3.23 12.08 -10.71
CA GLY A 170 -3.04 11.90 -12.16
C GLY A 170 -4.20 12.49 -12.97
N LYS A 171 -3.92 13.21 -14.06
CA LYS A 171 -4.96 13.90 -14.85
C LYS A 171 -5.98 12.98 -15.51
N ILE A 172 -5.60 11.74 -15.81
CA ILE A 172 -6.40 10.86 -16.68
C ILE A 172 -7.45 10.06 -15.91
N SER A 173 -7.29 9.91 -14.60
CA SER A 173 -8.18 9.04 -13.82
C SER A 173 -8.40 9.58 -12.41
N LEU A 174 -9.67 9.85 -12.08
CA LEU A 174 -10.13 10.02 -10.70
C LEU A 174 -10.34 8.61 -10.11
N ILE A 175 -9.29 8.05 -9.51
CA ILE A 175 -9.40 6.85 -8.69
C ILE A 175 -9.20 7.29 -7.25
N MET A 176 -10.29 7.39 -6.50
CA MET A 176 -10.26 7.63 -5.07
C MET A 176 -10.14 6.27 -4.38
N ILE A 177 -8.91 5.91 -4.01
CA ILE A 177 -8.68 4.81 -3.06
C ILE A 177 -8.95 5.41 -1.67
N LEU A 178 -10.05 4.99 -1.05
CA LEU A 178 -10.32 5.28 0.37
C LEU A 178 -9.54 4.32 1.26
#